data_AF-A0A949I2R3-F1
#
_entry.id   AF-A0A949I2R3-F1
#
_cell.length_a   1.000
_cell.length_b   1.000
_cell.length_c   1.000
_cell.angle_alpha   90.00
_cell.angle_beta   90.00
_cell.angle_gamma   90.00
#
_symmetry.space_group_name_H-M   'P 1'
#
loop_
_entity.id
_entity.type
_entity.pdbx_description
1 polymer ?
#
loop_
_entity_poly.entity_id
_entity_poly.type
_entity_poly.pdbx_seq_one_letter_code
_entity_poly.pdbx_strand_id
1 'polypeptide(L)'
;YYVQCALDDAVEHWSDDAFWAELRLRLDPVAAEALVTGPSIEKSIAPLRSFVAEPLRFGRLFLAGDAAHIVPPTGAKGLNLAAADVRLLARAFAEFYRGSPAGIDHYSARSLRRVWKAERFSWWFTSLMHRFPDNGSFGQRLQHAELDYLVHSRAASAALAENYVGLPFED
;
A
#
# COMPACT_ATOMS: atom_id res chain seq x y z
N TYR A 1 -12.68 -0.81 -10.01
CA TYR A 1 -12.39 -2.21 -9.63
C TYR A 1 -10.99 -2.56 -10.08
N TYR A 2 -10.37 -3.61 -9.53
CA TYR A 2 -9.01 -4.02 -9.89
C TYR A 2 -8.91 -5.54 -10.02
N VAL A 3 -8.13 -6.03 -10.98
CA VAL A 3 -7.73 -7.42 -11.12
C VAL A 3 -6.21 -7.48 -11.30
N GLN A 4 -5.54 -8.44 -10.67
CA GLN A 4 -4.12 -8.68 -10.92
C GLN A 4 -3.94 -9.19 -12.36
N CYS A 5 -3.03 -8.56 -13.11
CA CYS A 5 -2.58 -8.95 -14.46
C CYS A 5 -1.05 -9.08 -14.50
N ALA A 6 -0.52 -9.55 -15.63
CA ALA A 6 0.93 -9.67 -15.83
C ALA A 6 1.57 -8.30 -16.11
N LEU A 7 2.87 -8.16 -15.85
CA LEU A 7 3.59 -6.89 -16.05
C LEU A 7 3.78 -6.52 -17.51
N ASP A 8 3.78 -7.52 -18.40
CA ASP A 8 3.90 -7.38 -19.86
C ASP A 8 2.53 -7.33 -20.56
N ASP A 9 1.44 -7.30 -19.79
CA ASP A 9 0.10 -7.14 -20.33
C ASP A 9 -0.13 -5.70 -20.82
N ALA A 10 -1.06 -5.55 -21.76
CA ALA A 10 -1.36 -4.28 -22.40
C ALA A 10 -2.82 -3.90 -22.11
N VAL A 11 -3.08 -2.66 -21.72
CA VAL A 11 -4.42 -2.19 -21.35
C VAL A 11 -5.41 -2.33 -22.52
N GLU A 12 -4.91 -2.28 -23.75
CA GLU A 12 -5.65 -2.46 -25.00
C GLU A 12 -6.24 -3.86 -25.15
N HIS A 13 -5.66 -4.88 -24.50
CA HIS A 13 -6.19 -6.25 -24.46
C HIS A 13 -7.41 -6.39 -23.54
N TRP A 14 -7.66 -5.39 -22.68
CA TRP A 14 -8.73 -5.40 -21.70
C TRP A 14 -9.91 -4.53 -22.16
N SER A 15 -10.79 -5.10 -22.99
CA SER A 15 -12.11 -4.50 -23.21
C SER A 15 -12.91 -4.47 -21.90
N ASP A 16 -13.93 -3.60 -21.83
CA ASP A 16 -14.76 -3.52 -20.62
C ASP A 16 -15.42 -4.88 -20.32
N ASP A 17 -15.93 -5.56 -21.35
CA ASP A 17 -16.52 -6.90 -21.21
C ASP A 17 -15.52 -7.94 -20.70
N ALA A 18 -14.28 -7.93 -21.23
CA ALA A 18 -13.23 -8.84 -20.78
C ALA A 18 -12.86 -8.59 -19.32
N PHE A 19 -12.74 -7.32 -18.91
CA PHE A 19 -12.47 -6.94 -17.53
C PHE A 19 -13.60 -7.39 -16.59
N TRP A 20 -14.86 -7.14 -16.95
CA TRP A 20 -16.01 -7.53 -16.12
C TRP A 20 -16.17 -9.03 -16.02
N ALA A 21 -15.95 -9.76 -17.12
CA ALA A 21 -15.96 -11.23 -17.13
C ALA A 21 -14.89 -11.78 -16.18
N GLU A 22 -13.66 -11.27 -16.25
CA GLU A 22 -12.58 -11.71 -15.38
C GLU A 22 -12.81 -11.36 -13.91
N LEU A 23 -13.29 -10.14 -13.62
CA LEU A 23 -13.65 -9.74 -12.26
C LEU A 23 -14.70 -10.68 -11.66
N ARG A 24 -15.75 -11.02 -12.43
CA ARG A 24 -16.83 -11.90 -11.99
C ARG A 24 -16.32 -13.30 -11.60
N LEU A 25 -15.29 -13.80 -12.29
CA LEU A 25 -14.67 -15.10 -11.98
C LEU A 25 -13.87 -15.11 -10.66
N ARG A 26 -13.48 -13.94 -10.16
CA ARG A 26 -12.64 -13.77 -8.96
C ARG A 26 -13.41 -13.32 -7.72
N LEU A 27 -14.71 -13.10 -7.84
CA LEU A 27 -15.61 -12.75 -6.74
C LEU A 27 -16.29 -14.01 -6.18
N ASP A 28 -16.77 -13.93 -4.93
CA ASP A 28 -17.68 -14.95 -4.41
C ASP A 28 -19.03 -14.93 -5.19
N PRO A 29 -19.80 -16.03 -5.20
CA PRO A 29 -21.01 -16.13 -6.00
C PRO A 29 -22.04 -15.02 -5.75
N VAL A 30 -22.19 -14.56 -4.51
CA VAL A 30 -23.19 -13.55 -4.14
C VAL A 30 -22.75 -12.18 -4.69
N ALA A 31 -21.48 -11.82 -4.49
CA ALA A 31 -20.92 -10.58 -5.04
C ALA A 31 -20.90 -10.58 -6.57
N ALA A 32 -20.61 -11.72 -7.19
CA ALA A 32 -20.66 -11.88 -8.64
C ALA A 32 -22.07 -11.66 -9.19
N GLU A 33 -23.10 -12.26 -8.58
CA GLU A 33 -24.49 -12.10 -9.01
C GLU A 33 -24.99 -10.65 -8.88
N ALA A 34 -24.60 -9.97 -7.80
CA ALA A 34 -24.97 -8.57 -7.55
C ALA A 34 -24.16 -7.53 -8.34
N LEU A 35 -23.12 -7.95 -9.08
CA LEU A 35 -22.23 -7.03 -9.79
C LEU A 35 -22.97 -6.27 -10.91
N VAL A 36 -23.06 -4.95 -10.77
CA VAL A 36 -23.55 -4.04 -11.80
C VAL A 36 -22.37 -3.57 -12.65
N THR A 37 -22.44 -3.79 -13.96
CA THR A 37 -21.38 -3.44 -14.92
C THR A 37 -21.74 -2.18 -15.73
N GLY A 38 -20.74 -1.62 -16.42
CA GLY A 38 -20.93 -0.45 -17.28
C GLY A 38 -19.64 -0.08 -18.03
N PRO A 39 -19.70 0.93 -18.93
CA PRO A 39 -18.53 1.41 -19.64
C PRO A 39 -17.50 2.00 -18.68
N SER A 40 -16.22 1.78 -18.94
CA SER A 40 -15.14 2.35 -18.16
C SER A 40 -15.02 3.87 -18.37
N ILE A 41 -14.78 4.60 -17.27
CA ILE A 41 -14.42 6.02 -17.32
C ILE A 41 -12.90 6.16 -17.54
N GLU A 42 -12.12 5.27 -16.92
CA GLU A 42 -10.67 5.18 -17.01
C GLU A 42 -10.24 3.71 -16.88
N LYS A 43 -9.16 3.35 -17.57
CA LYS A 43 -8.46 2.07 -17.43
C LYS A 43 -6.96 2.30 -17.55
N SER A 44 -6.21 1.69 -16.64
CA SER A 44 -4.76 1.68 -16.65
C SER A 44 -4.21 0.44 -15.95
N ILE A 45 -2.95 0.14 -16.22
CA ILE A 45 -2.17 -0.88 -15.52
C ILE A 45 -1.16 -0.15 -14.64
N ALA A 46 -1.20 -0.44 -13.33
CA ALA A 46 -0.28 0.15 -12.35
C ALA A 46 0.70 -0.93 -11.85
N PRO A 47 2.02 -0.75 -12.02
CA PRO A 47 2.99 -1.70 -11.49
C PRO A 47 3.04 -1.63 -9.96
N LEU A 48 3.08 -2.80 -9.31
CA LEU A 48 3.29 -2.90 -7.87
C LEU A 48 4.80 -2.77 -7.57
N ARG A 49 5.16 -1.80 -6.74
CA ARG A 49 6.55 -1.60 -6.27
C ARG A 49 6.59 -1.18 -4.81
N SER A 50 7.64 -1.61 -4.12
CA SER A 50 8.08 -1.03 -2.84
C SER A 50 9.39 -0.27 -3.09
N PHE A 51 9.55 0.90 -2.46
CA PHE A 51 10.74 1.71 -2.56
C PHE A 51 10.84 2.64 -1.36
N VAL A 52 12.04 2.76 -0.78
CA VAL A 52 12.32 3.71 0.30
C VAL A 52 13.71 4.32 0.06
N ALA A 53 13.80 5.65 0.05
CA ALA A 53 15.06 6.36 0.06
C ALA A 53 15.55 6.60 1.50
N GLU A 54 16.86 6.50 1.73
CA GLU A 54 17.48 6.89 3.00
C GLU A 54 18.83 7.61 2.76
N PRO A 55 19.06 8.78 3.37
CA PRO A 55 18.15 9.58 4.19
C PRO A 55 17.11 10.38 3.36
N LEU A 56 16.10 10.94 4.02
CA LEU A 56 15.06 11.77 3.40
C LEU A 56 15.40 13.27 3.34
N ARG A 57 16.65 13.63 3.63
CA ARG A 57 17.13 15.01 3.66
C ARG A 57 18.56 15.10 3.12
N PHE A 58 18.82 16.12 2.31
CA PHE A 58 20.16 16.51 1.90
C PHE A 58 20.33 18.04 2.03
N GLY A 59 21.04 18.48 3.07
CA GLY A 59 21.21 19.91 3.37
C GLY A 59 19.87 20.61 3.64
N ARG A 60 19.40 21.42 2.68
CA ARG A 60 18.10 22.13 2.73
C ARG A 60 17.01 21.47 1.86
N LEU A 61 17.32 20.36 1.21
CA LEU A 61 16.35 19.56 0.44
C LEU A 61 15.72 18.49 1.33
N PHE A 62 14.39 18.36 1.29
CA PHE A 62 13.60 17.38 2.03
C PHE A 62 12.71 16.61 1.06
N LEU A 63 12.70 15.29 1.16
CA LEU A 63 11.85 14.40 0.36
C LEU A 63 10.61 14.01 1.17
N ALA A 64 9.43 13.99 0.53
CA ALA A 64 8.17 13.60 1.14
C ALA A 64 7.27 12.87 0.13
N GLY A 65 6.45 11.93 0.60
CA GLY A 65 5.57 11.13 -0.26
C GLY A 65 6.34 10.34 -1.30
N ASP A 66 5.81 10.26 -2.53
CA ASP A 66 6.38 9.46 -3.62
C ASP A 66 7.82 9.85 -4.02
N ALA A 67 8.27 11.06 -3.67
CA ALA A 67 9.68 11.45 -3.85
C ALA A 67 10.63 10.71 -2.88
N ALA A 68 10.10 10.18 -1.77
CA ALA A 68 10.82 9.49 -0.71
C ALA A 68 10.55 7.98 -0.70
N HIS A 69 9.31 7.56 -0.91
CA HIS A 69 8.91 6.16 -0.79
C HIS A 69 7.71 5.82 -1.68
N ILE A 70 7.62 4.58 -2.15
CA ILE A 70 6.49 4.06 -2.94
C ILE A 70 6.06 2.75 -2.32
N VAL A 71 4.76 2.60 -2.05
CA VAL A 71 4.18 1.38 -1.47
C VAL A 71 3.22 0.72 -2.46
N PRO A 72 3.09 -0.62 -2.44
CA PRO A 72 2.07 -1.30 -3.22
C PRO A 72 0.66 -0.80 -2.83
N PRO A 73 -0.25 -0.56 -3.80
CA PRO A 73 -1.58 -0.03 -3.55
C PRO A 73 -2.45 -0.94 -2.68
N THR A 74 -2.11 -2.23 -2.53
CA THR A 74 -2.83 -3.20 -1.70
C THR A 74 -3.08 -2.70 -0.27
N GLY A 75 -2.09 -2.05 0.34
CA GLY A 75 -2.19 -1.52 1.70
C GLY A 75 -2.88 -0.15 1.82
N ALA A 76 -3.17 0.51 0.69
CA ALA A 76 -3.71 1.87 0.61
C ALA A 76 -2.90 2.91 1.43
N LYS A 77 -1.56 2.83 1.40
CA LYS A 77 -0.69 3.64 2.28
C LYS A 77 -0.02 4.85 1.64
N GLY A 78 0.12 4.94 0.31
CA GLY A 78 0.96 5.97 -0.35
C GLY A 78 0.61 7.40 0.05
N LEU A 79 -0.61 7.85 -0.28
CA LEU A 79 -1.08 9.19 0.09
C LEU A 79 -1.08 9.44 1.61
N ASN A 80 -1.39 8.41 2.40
CA ASN A 80 -1.42 8.50 3.86
C ASN A 80 0.00 8.71 4.45
N LEU A 81 1.02 8.10 3.86
CA LEU A 81 2.42 8.35 4.22
C LEU A 81 2.88 9.73 3.78
N ALA A 82 2.52 10.16 2.56
CA ALA A 82 2.79 11.53 2.11
C ALA A 82 2.19 12.57 3.06
N ALA A 83 0.95 12.40 3.50
CA ALA A 83 0.32 13.26 4.49
C ALA A 83 1.04 13.24 5.84
N ALA A 84 1.57 12.08 6.26
CA ALA A 84 2.37 11.94 7.48
C ALA A 84 3.68 12.75 7.40
N ASP A 85 4.39 12.64 6.28
CA ASP A 85 5.63 13.37 6.03
C ASP A 85 5.40 14.88 6.05
N VAL A 86 4.38 15.34 5.33
CA VAL A 86 4.01 16.77 5.26
C VAL A 86 3.64 17.30 6.64
N ARG A 87 2.88 16.54 7.46
CA ARG A 87 2.58 16.90 8.86
C ARG A 87 3.87 17.06 9.68
N LEU A 88 4.85 16.17 9.49
CA LEU A 88 6.10 16.20 10.24
C LEU A 88 7.01 17.36 9.80
N LEU A 89 7.13 17.58 8.49
CA LEU A 89 7.86 18.71 7.92
C LEU A 89 7.25 20.06 8.31
N ALA A 90 5.92 20.20 8.27
CA ALA A 90 5.26 21.44 8.67
C ALA A 90 5.59 21.83 10.11
N ARG A 91 5.59 20.85 11.04
CA ARG A 91 6.00 21.06 12.43
C ARG A 91 7.48 21.39 12.55
N ALA A 92 8.34 20.62 11.87
CA ALA A 92 9.78 20.82 11.88
C ALA A 92 10.19 22.20 11.34
N PHE A 93 9.54 22.67 10.27
CA PHE A 93 9.77 24.01 9.75
C PHE A 93 9.26 25.10 10.68
N ALA A 94 8.06 24.94 11.27
CA ALA A 94 7.55 25.89 12.25
C ALA A 94 8.48 26.01 13.48
N GLU A 95 9.08 24.90 13.91
CA GLU A 95 10.10 24.88 14.98
C GLU A 95 11.39 25.59 14.54
N PHE A 96 11.89 25.29 13.33
CA PHE A 96 13.09 25.90 12.78
C PHE A 96 12.99 27.42 12.70
N TYR A 97 11.86 27.96 12.24
CA TYR A 97 11.63 29.40 12.19
C TYR A 97 11.43 30.06 13.56
N ARG A 98 11.24 29.27 14.63
CA ARG A 98 11.28 29.74 16.02
C ARG A 98 12.67 29.64 16.65
N GLY A 99 13.67 29.14 15.91
CA GLY A 99 15.08 29.13 16.30
C GLY A 99 15.64 27.76 16.70
N SER A 100 14.90 26.66 16.55
CA SER A 100 15.40 25.31 16.87
C SER A 100 15.44 24.41 15.63
N PRO A 101 16.62 23.86 15.25
CA PRO A 101 16.73 22.94 14.12
C PRO A 101 16.38 21.49 14.47
N ALA A 102 16.06 21.18 15.73
CA ALA A 102 15.91 19.80 16.17
C ALA A 102 14.87 19.01 15.35
N GLY A 103 13.73 19.62 15.01
CA GLY A 103 12.72 19.02 14.15
C GLY A 103 13.23 18.63 12.75
N ILE A 104 13.97 19.52 12.08
CA ILE A 104 14.48 19.25 10.72
C ILE A 104 15.68 18.29 10.73
N ASP A 105 16.48 18.30 11.79
CA ASP A 105 17.65 17.43 11.94
C ASP A 105 17.24 15.96 12.18
N HIS A 106 16.09 15.74 12.82
CA HIS A 106 15.56 14.41 13.07
C HIS A 106 14.48 13.96 12.06
N TYR A 107 14.17 14.78 11.04
CA TYR A 107 13.10 14.51 10.07
C TYR A 107 13.15 13.09 9.49
N SER A 108 14.29 12.72 8.88
CA SER A 108 14.46 11.41 8.24
C SER A 108 14.20 10.26 9.22
N ALA A 109 14.84 10.30 10.40
CA ALA A 109 14.69 9.25 11.40
C ALA A 109 13.24 9.12 11.91
N ARG A 110 12.52 10.23 12.05
CA ARG A 110 11.12 10.21 12.51
C ARG A 110 10.16 9.70 11.44
N SER A 111 10.30 10.18 10.19
CA SER A 111 9.46 9.71 9.07
C SER A 111 9.69 8.22 8.79
N LEU A 112 10.95 7.78 8.70
CA LEU A 112 11.30 6.39 8.35
C LEU A 112 10.74 5.34 9.32
N ARG A 113 10.58 5.67 10.62
CA ARG A 113 9.93 4.77 11.59
C ARG A 113 8.50 4.42 11.20
N ARG A 114 7.76 5.37 10.61
CA ARG A 114 6.40 5.13 10.12
C ARG A 114 6.40 4.49 8.75
N VAL A 115 7.25 4.96 7.84
CA VAL A 115 7.37 4.43 6.47
C VAL A 115 7.64 2.92 6.51
N TRP A 116 8.62 2.46 7.29
CA TRP A 116 8.93 1.03 7.38
C TRP A 116 7.81 0.17 7.96
N LYS A 117 7.04 0.68 8.93
CA LYS A 117 5.88 -0.05 9.47
C LYS A 117 4.79 -0.20 8.41
N ALA A 118 4.56 0.84 7.61
CA ALA A 118 3.58 0.82 6.53
C ALA A 118 4.04 -0.01 5.31
N GLU A 119 5.33 0.02 4.97
CA GLU A 119 5.94 -0.85 3.95
C GLU A 119 5.81 -2.31 4.35
N ARG A 120 6.22 -2.68 5.58
CA ARG A 120 6.05 -4.04 6.11
C ARG A 120 4.60 -4.52 5.98
N PHE A 121 3.65 -3.68 6.36
CA PHE A 121 2.23 -4.00 6.24
C PHE A 121 1.78 -4.17 4.78
N SER A 122 2.14 -3.22 3.91
CA SER A 122 1.74 -3.23 2.50
C SER A 122 2.35 -4.42 1.75
N TRP A 123 3.60 -4.76 2.05
CA TRP A 123 4.27 -5.94 1.53
C TRP A 123 3.60 -7.23 2.01
N TRP A 124 3.38 -7.39 3.32
CA TRP A 124 2.72 -8.58 3.88
C TRP A 124 1.32 -8.77 3.27
N PHE A 125 0.55 -7.69 3.19
CA PHE A 125 -0.81 -7.76 2.65
C PHE A 125 -0.81 -8.05 1.14
N THR A 126 0.17 -7.54 0.39
CA THR A 126 0.36 -7.89 -1.02
C THR A 126 0.67 -9.37 -1.19
N SER A 127 1.59 -9.92 -0.39
CA SER A 127 1.93 -11.35 -0.38
C SER A 127 0.74 -12.24 -0.04
N LEU A 128 -0.19 -11.76 0.78
CA LEU A 128 -1.39 -12.51 1.17
C LEU A 128 -2.50 -12.46 0.11
N MET A 129 -2.65 -11.34 -0.59
CA MET A 129 -3.80 -11.07 -1.48
C MET A 129 -3.53 -11.28 -2.97
N HIS A 130 -2.29 -11.60 -3.37
CA HIS A 130 -1.91 -11.82 -4.78
C HIS A 130 -1.42 -13.24 -5.04
N ARG A 131 -1.53 -13.69 -6.29
CA ARG A 131 -0.90 -14.94 -6.74
C ARG A 131 0.48 -14.64 -7.31
N PHE A 132 1.49 -15.37 -6.85
CA PHE A 132 2.85 -15.28 -7.36
C PHE A 132 3.20 -16.58 -8.08
N PRO A 133 3.66 -16.54 -9.35
CA PRO A 133 3.97 -17.75 -10.13
C PRO A 133 4.97 -18.67 -9.42
N ASP A 134 5.93 -18.08 -8.71
CA ASP A 134 7.07 -18.80 -8.12
C ASP A 134 6.77 -19.43 -6.75
N ASN A 135 5.58 -19.21 -6.17
CA ASN A 135 5.28 -19.69 -4.81
C ASN A 135 5.01 -21.21 -4.72
N GLY A 136 4.75 -21.87 -5.84
CA GLY A 136 4.46 -23.31 -5.90
C GLY A 136 3.30 -23.76 -5.00
N SER A 137 3.13 -25.08 -4.86
CA SER A 137 2.01 -25.66 -4.10
C SER A 137 2.12 -25.47 -2.58
N PHE A 138 3.35 -25.50 -2.04
CA PHE A 138 3.60 -25.28 -0.62
C PHE A 138 3.30 -23.83 -0.21
N GLY A 139 3.81 -22.85 -0.97
CA GLY A 139 3.55 -21.43 -0.71
C GLY A 139 2.06 -21.09 -0.79
N GLN A 140 1.34 -21.68 -1.74
CA GLN A 140 -0.13 -21.52 -1.82
C GLN A 140 -0.85 -22.06 -0.58
N ARG A 141 -0.44 -23.24 -0.05
CA ARG A 141 -1.02 -23.78 1.18
C ARG A 141 -0.72 -22.90 2.40
N LEU A 142 0.48 -22.33 2.49
CA LEU A 142 0.81 -21.37 3.55
C LEU A 142 -0.03 -20.10 3.44
N GLN A 143 -0.21 -19.56 2.24
CA GLN A 143 -1.06 -18.39 2.01
C GLN A 143 -2.51 -18.65 2.47
N HIS A 144 -3.06 -19.83 2.15
CA HIS A 144 -4.40 -20.21 2.62
C HIS A 144 -4.47 -20.35 4.14
N ALA A 145 -3.44 -20.94 4.77
CA ALA A 145 -3.38 -21.07 6.23
C ALA A 145 -3.31 -19.70 6.93
N GLU A 146 -2.57 -18.74 6.35
CA GLU A 146 -2.48 -17.37 6.87
C GLU A 146 -3.82 -16.63 6.74
N LEU A 147 -4.52 -16.78 5.60
CA LEU A 147 -5.88 -16.24 5.42
C LEU A 147 -6.87 -16.84 6.42
N ASP A 148 -6.83 -18.17 6.62
CA ASP A 148 -7.69 -18.87 7.57
C ASP A 148 -7.44 -18.38 9.01
N TYR A 149 -6.18 -18.25 9.40
CA TYR A 149 -5.80 -17.69 10.70
C TYR A 149 -6.30 -16.25 10.85
N LEU A 150 -6.16 -15.42 9.81
CA LEU A 150 -6.59 -14.03 9.84
C LEU A 150 -8.11 -13.87 10.04
N VAL A 151 -8.91 -14.75 9.42
CA VAL A 151 -10.37 -14.75 9.52
C VAL A 151 -10.86 -15.28 10.88
N HIS A 152 -10.19 -16.29 11.44
CA HIS A 152 -10.66 -16.97 12.64
C HIS A 152 -9.99 -16.52 13.94
N SER A 153 -8.87 -15.78 13.89
CA SER A 153 -8.16 -15.27 15.06
C SER A 153 -8.41 -13.78 15.30
N ARG A 154 -9.09 -13.46 16.41
CA ARG A 154 -9.31 -12.05 16.82
C ARG A 154 -8.01 -11.26 16.95
N ALA A 155 -6.92 -11.88 17.41
CA ALA A 155 -5.63 -11.21 17.55
C ALA A 155 -5.03 -10.85 16.17
N ALA A 156 -5.13 -11.76 15.20
CA ALA A 156 -4.68 -11.50 13.83
C ALA A 156 -5.54 -10.44 13.14
N SER A 157 -6.87 -10.52 13.28
CA SER A 157 -7.77 -9.52 12.72
C SER A 157 -7.55 -8.14 13.34
N ALA A 158 -7.27 -8.06 14.64
CA ALA A 158 -6.92 -6.81 15.31
C ALA A 158 -5.60 -6.21 14.78
N ALA A 159 -4.58 -7.05 14.57
CA ALA A 159 -3.30 -6.64 13.99
C ALA A 159 -3.46 -6.13 12.53
N LEU A 160 -4.29 -6.78 11.71
CA LEU A 160 -4.68 -6.24 10.40
C LEU A 160 -5.37 -4.89 10.56
N ALA A 161 -6.37 -4.80 11.44
CA ALA A 161 -7.20 -3.61 11.60
C ALA A 161 -6.38 -2.38 12.01
N GLU A 162 -5.51 -2.48 13.03
CA GLU A 162 -4.68 -1.35 13.49
C GLU A 162 -3.74 -0.85 12.39
N ASN A 163 -3.21 -1.75 11.56
CA ASN A 163 -2.34 -1.36 10.45
C ASN A 163 -3.18 -0.78 9.31
N TYR A 164 -4.38 -1.31 9.04
CA TYR A 164 -5.26 -0.86 7.97
C TYR A 164 -5.82 0.54 8.24
N VAL A 165 -6.28 0.83 9.45
CA VAL A 165 -6.72 2.20 9.85
C VAL A 165 -5.55 3.18 10.00
N GLY A 166 -4.33 2.65 10.17
CA GLY A 166 -3.11 3.43 10.27
C GLY A 166 -2.68 3.63 11.72
N LEU A 167 -1.39 3.37 11.97
CA LEU A 167 -0.79 3.51 13.30
C LEU A 167 -0.78 4.97 13.77
N PRO A 168 -0.66 5.24 15.08
CA PRO A 168 -0.57 6.60 15.61
C PRO A 168 0.58 7.40 14.98
N PHE A 169 0.40 8.71 14.86
CA PHE A 169 1.53 9.59 14.55
C PHE A 169 2.39 9.79 15.80
N GLU A 170 3.70 9.83 15.62
CA GLU A 170 4.62 10.22 16.68
C GLU A 170 4.65 11.76 16.78
N ASP A 171 4.41 12.30 17.96
CA ASP A 171 4.41 13.74 18.23
C ASP A 171 5.82 14.32 18.43
#